data_AF-A0AAN8WSJ4-F1
#
_entry.id   AF-A0AAN8WSJ4-F1
#
_cell.length_a   1.000
_cell.length_b   1.000
_cell.length_c   1.000
_cell.angle_alpha   90.00
_cell.angle_beta   90.00
_cell.angle_gamma   90.00
#
_symmetry.space_group_name_H-M   'P 1'
#
loop_
_entity.id
_entity.type
_entity.pdbx_description
1 polymer ?
#
loop_
_entity_poly.entity_id
_entity_poly.type
_entity_poly.pdbx_seq_one_letter_code
_entity_poly.pdbx_strand_id
1 'polypeptide(L)'
;MVRAALEAEEKKRRIERENFLLTTVPVTIQAAYEPALHHVSPDDHEEGEESEVEVGRGGGHHVAVAQQLFPSCLCSAVLTIIHLLDDPAVTPDGVAVYEAAQQVIWSCLVEDSALFLRFFLEKLTRERQDVMVRLLRRLVRFIPRLPSQAAFALYNYMVGYVMFYVRSPQEASQEHIASALSILWTVVPSIQGILFKDLKQIFRKEQCDSSLLVTANVPSAKKIIVHGPGGVEAGGIPSQFPIQEDTQFCQILQESLDFFGIPENDHRFYFLVDHKTNQIHNPQSFVRDFYFFKRSQYPQLLMIYMEPDAAYNALQRQAFTQKFIEIGKVLMAWSILQRSDQVAQRVFFLHEELTKLPSFPRKALEADFHLYKGGAMGKEVRGLDQLHKYMWVQLITRMFEGMAGNLTYTTDIHLFLNVINGALLLHCEDSSMLRLCMAAYINAAHYFKNLFSTNG
;
A
#
# COMPACT_ATOMS: atom_id res chain seq x y z
N MET A 1 -28.84 30.72 -9.01
CA MET A 1 -27.82 30.03 -8.19
C MET A 1 -28.18 28.56 -7.96
N VAL A 2 -29.37 28.24 -7.44
CA VAL A 2 -29.83 26.84 -7.24
C VAL A 2 -29.92 26.02 -8.54
N ARG A 3 -30.47 26.62 -9.61
CA ARG A 3 -30.61 25.95 -10.92
C ARG A 3 -29.26 25.56 -11.54
N ALA A 4 -28.25 26.43 -11.42
CA ALA A 4 -26.89 26.15 -11.89
C ALA A 4 -26.18 25.09 -11.04
N ALA A 5 -26.48 25.01 -9.73
CA ALA A 5 -25.98 23.95 -8.87
C ALA A 5 -26.60 22.58 -9.21
N LEU A 6 -27.91 22.56 -9.49
CA LEU A 6 -28.61 21.35 -9.95
C LEU A 6 -28.10 20.89 -11.32
N GLU A 7 -27.92 21.81 -12.28
CA GLU A 7 -27.35 21.49 -13.59
C GLU A 7 -25.89 21.01 -13.49
N ALA A 8 -25.10 21.54 -12.56
CA ALA A 8 -23.74 21.07 -12.30
C ALA A 8 -23.73 19.67 -11.66
N GLU A 9 -24.64 19.40 -10.72
CA GLU A 9 -24.79 18.07 -10.11
C GLU A 9 -25.31 17.04 -11.13
N GLU A 10 -26.23 17.42 -11.99
CA GLU A 10 -26.77 16.56 -13.04
C GLU A 10 -25.74 16.29 -14.14
N LYS A 11 -24.95 17.30 -14.53
CA LYS A 11 -23.81 17.12 -15.43
C LYS A 11 -22.73 16.23 -14.81
N LYS A 12 -22.48 16.35 -13.50
CA LYS A 12 -21.58 15.45 -12.76
C LYS A 12 -22.11 14.02 -12.76
N ARG A 13 -23.38 13.79 -12.43
CA ARG A 13 -24.04 12.47 -12.47
C ARG A 13 -24.05 11.89 -13.88
N ARG A 14 -24.25 12.72 -14.90
CA ARG A 14 -24.21 12.29 -16.31
C ARG A 14 -22.81 11.86 -16.73
N ILE A 15 -21.79 12.64 -16.40
CA ILE A 15 -20.37 12.27 -16.65
C ILE A 15 -20.02 11.00 -15.87
N GLU A 16 -20.54 10.82 -14.65
CA GLU A 16 -20.36 9.58 -13.88
C GLU A 16 -21.03 8.38 -14.57
N ARG A 17 -22.24 8.53 -15.11
CA ARG A 17 -22.94 7.48 -15.87
C ARG A 17 -22.25 7.16 -17.21
N GLU A 18 -21.82 8.17 -17.95
CA GLU A 18 -21.14 8.01 -19.24
C GLU A 18 -19.75 7.35 -19.08
N ASN A 19 -19.12 7.49 -17.92
CA ASN A 19 -17.89 6.78 -17.58
C ASN A 19 -18.10 5.35 -17.03
N PHE A 20 -19.35 4.92 -16.79
CA PHE A 20 -19.68 3.61 -16.22
C PHE A 20 -20.80 2.94 -17.02
N LEU A 21 -20.41 2.22 -18.08
CA LEU A 21 -21.31 1.40 -18.91
C LEU A 21 -21.83 0.15 -18.20
N LEU A 22 -21.31 -0.18 -17.02
CA LEU A 22 -21.69 -1.35 -16.24
C LEU A 22 -22.41 -0.89 -14.96
N THR A 23 -23.62 -1.41 -14.74
CA THR A 23 -24.42 -1.09 -13.56
C THR A 23 -23.71 -1.57 -12.29
N THR A 24 -23.70 -0.74 -11.25
CA THR A 24 -23.20 -1.09 -9.90
C THR A 24 -24.29 -1.64 -8.99
N VAL A 25 -25.50 -1.84 -9.51
CA VAL A 25 -26.64 -2.37 -8.76
C VAL A 25 -26.75 -3.86 -9.09
N PRO A 26 -26.76 -4.75 -8.08
CA PRO A 26 -26.99 -6.17 -8.30
C PRO A 26 -28.28 -6.41 -9.08
N VAL A 27 -28.18 -7.18 -10.16
CA VAL A 27 -29.32 -7.63 -10.96
C VAL A 27 -30.24 -8.46 -10.09
N THR A 28 -29.73 -9.24 -9.14
CA THR A 28 -30.58 -9.99 -8.20
C THR A 28 -31.40 -9.07 -7.29
N ILE A 29 -30.87 -7.91 -6.87
CA ILE A 29 -31.63 -6.91 -6.11
C ILE A 29 -32.73 -6.29 -6.98
N GLN A 30 -32.43 -5.99 -8.25
CA GLN A 30 -33.43 -5.47 -9.19
C GLN A 30 -34.50 -6.50 -9.54
N ALA A 31 -34.12 -7.77 -9.71
CA ALA A 31 -35.02 -8.86 -10.01
C ALA A 31 -35.89 -9.26 -8.81
N ALA A 32 -35.43 -8.99 -7.59
CA ALA A 32 -36.20 -9.19 -6.37
C ALA A 32 -37.14 -8.01 -6.04
N TYR A 33 -37.12 -6.93 -6.84
CA TYR A 33 -38.03 -5.80 -6.69
C TYR A 33 -39.38 -6.13 -7.33
N GLU A 34 -40.41 -6.38 -6.50
CA GLU A 34 -41.79 -6.62 -6.93
C GLU A 34 -42.63 -5.35 -6.69
N PRO A 35 -42.94 -4.55 -7.73
CA PRO A 35 -43.68 -3.28 -7.57
C PRO A 35 -45.09 -3.47 -7.00
N ALA A 36 -45.70 -4.63 -7.22
CA ALA A 36 -47.05 -4.95 -6.77
C ALA A 36 -47.21 -5.03 -5.23
N LEU A 37 -46.11 -5.20 -4.49
CA LEU A 37 -46.10 -5.25 -3.03
C LEU A 37 -46.04 -3.87 -2.35
N HIS A 38 -45.87 -2.78 -3.13
CA HIS A 38 -45.70 -1.42 -2.64
C HIS A 38 -46.94 -0.51 -2.78
N HIS A 39 -48.08 -1.05 -3.23
CA HIS A 39 -49.36 -0.31 -3.25
C HIS A 39 -50.12 -0.48 -1.94
N VAL A 40 -49.74 0.26 -0.90
CA VAL A 40 -50.68 0.68 0.14
C VAL A 40 -50.77 2.20 0.05
N SER A 41 -51.94 2.68 -0.37
CA SER A 41 -52.25 4.10 -0.53
C SER A 41 -52.03 4.88 0.78
N PRO A 42 -51.67 6.18 0.75
CA PRO A 42 -51.43 6.98 1.96
C PRO A 42 -52.70 7.44 2.69
N ASP A 43 -53.89 7.08 2.20
CA ASP A 43 -55.16 7.61 2.67
C ASP A 43 -55.96 6.50 3.34
N ASP A 44 -55.73 6.30 4.64
CA ASP A 44 -56.74 5.87 5.61
C ASP A 44 -56.02 5.67 6.95
N HIS A 45 -56.12 6.67 7.84
CA HIS A 45 -56.23 6.50 9.30
C HIS A 45 -56.40 7.89 9.94
N GLU A 46 -57.65 8.36 9.97
CA GLU A 46 -58.12 9.33 10.95
C GLU A 46 -58.58 8.59 12.23
N GLU A 47 -58.24 9.19 13.37
CA GLU A 47 -58.82 9.08 14.73
C GLU A 47 -58.56 7.84 15.63
N GLY A 48 -58.09 8.12 16.85
CA GLY A 48 -58.29 7.24 18.03
C GLY A 48 -57.12 7.17 19.03
N GLU A 49 -57.38 7.51 20.29
CA GLU A 49 -56.43 7.81 21.39
C GLU A 49 -55.76 6.61 22.12
N GLU A 50 -54.62 6.95 22.75
CA GLU A 50 -54.02 6.48 24.02
C GLU A 50 -54.01 5.00 24.44
N SER A 51 -52.79 4.45 24.65
CA SER A 51 -52.29 3.93 25.96
C SER A 51 -51.21 2.83 25.80
N GLU A 52 -50.56 2.52 26.92
CA GLU A 52 -49.18 2.09 27.10
C GLU A 52 -48.81 0.63 26.74
N VAL A 53 -47.55 0.46 26.30
CA VAL A 53 -46.56 -0.58 26.65
C VAL A 53 -47.10 -1.93 27.19
N GLU A 54 -47.09 -3.00 26.38
CA GLU A 54 -46.09 -4.11 26.37
C GLU A 54 -46.63 -5.41 25.72
N VAL A 55 -45.79 -6.02 24.88
CA VAL A 55 -45.76 -7.43 24.42
C VAL A 55 -46.99 -8.02 23.69
N GLY A 56 -46.86 -8.14 22.37
CA GLY A 56 -47.69 -9.08 21.60
C GLY A 56 -47.52 -8.96 20.08
N ARG A 57 -46.63 -9.76 19.52
CA ARG A 57 -46.48 -10.13 18.08
C ARG A 57 -47.62 -9.63 17.16
N GLY A 58 -47.41 -8.50 16.48
CA GLY A 58 -48.20 -8.04 15.34
C GLY A 58 -47.31 -8.01 14.09
N GLY A 59 -47.70 -8.75 13.05
CA GLY A 59 -46.90 -9.00 11.87
C GLY A 59 -46.56 -7.73 11.08
N GLY A 60 -45.30 -7.31 11.16
CA GLY A 60 -44.69 -6.55 10.07
C GLY A 60 -44.64 -7.49 8.86
N HIS A 61 -45.34 -7.13 7.79
CA HIS A 61 -45.29 -7.85 6.52
C HIS A 61 -43.82 -8.00 6.11
N HIS A 62 -43.28 -9.21 6.24
CA HIS A 62 -42.00 -9.57 5.65
C HIS A 62 -42.18 -9.45 4.14
N VAL A 63 -41.65 -8.38 3.55
CA VAL A 63 -41.50 -8.27 2.10
C VAL A 63 -40.74 -9.51 1.63
N ALA A 64 -41.40 -10.35 0.83
CA ALA A 64 -40.80 -11.56 0.28
C ALA A 64 -39.80 -11.16 -0.81
N VAL A 65 -38.56 -10.88 -0.42
CA VAL A 65 -37.44 -10.71 -1.35
C VAL A 65 -37.07 -12.09 -1.85
N ALA A 66 -37.07 -12.31 -3.17
CA ALA A 66 -36.58 -13.55 -3.77
C ALA A 66 -35.15 -13.84 -3.26
N GLN A 67 -34.84 -15.11 -2.92
CA GLN A 67 -33.49 -15.48 -2.49
C GLN A 67 -32.48 -15.13 -3.60
N GLN A 68 -31.53 -14.26 -3.27
CA GLN A 68 -30.41 -13.93 -4.15
C GLN A 68 -29.61 -15.20 -4.42
N LEU A 69 -29.56 -15.65 -5.67
CA LEU A 69 -28.86 -16.86 -6.05
C LEU A 69 -27.55 -16.48 -6.77
N PHE A 70 -26.45 -16.44 -6.02
CA PHE A 70 -25.13 -16.32 -6.63
C PHE A 70 -24.74 -17.65 -7.28
N PRO A 71 -24.35 -17.69 -8.57
CA PRO A 71 -23.96 -18.94 -9.21
C PRO A 71 -22.61 -19.41 -8.68
N SER A 72 -22.61 -20.34 -7.71
CA SER A 72 -21.39 -20.85 -7.06
C SER A 72 -20.40 -21.51 -8.04
N CYS A 73 -20.87 -21.94 -9.22
CA CYS A 73 -20.02 -22.41 -10.32
C CYS A 73 -19.07 -21.33 -10.87
N LEU A 74 -19.42 -20.04 -10.74
CA LEU A 74 -18.52 -18.95 -11.12
C LEU A 74 -17.33 -18.83 -10.16
N CYS A 75 -17.51 -19.15 -8.87
CA CYS A 75 -16.41 -19.21 -7.91
C CYS A 75 -15.40 -20.31 -8.27
N SER A 76 -15.86 -21.47 -8.76
CA SER A 76 -14.95 -22.56 -9.16
C SER A 76 -14.24 -22.28 -10.49
N ALA A 77 -14.86 -21.51 -11.39
CA ALA A 77 -14.30 -21.13 -12.68
C ALA A 77 -13.42 -19.85 -12.64
N VAL A 78 -13.25 -19.22 -11.47
CA VAL A 78 -12.70 -17.86 -11.40
C VAL A 78 -11.28 -17.73 -11.96
N LEU A 79 -10.46 -18.77 -11.80
CA LEU A 79 -9.11 -18.82 -12.38
C LEU A 79 -9.19 -18.74 -13.91
N THR A 80 -10.04 -19.58 -14.50
CA THR A 80 -10.26 -19.64 -15.95
C THR A 80 -10.78 -18.31 -16.47
N ILE A 81 -11.78 -17.71 -15.80
CA ILE A 81 -12.36 -16.43 -16.20
C ILE A 81 -11.31 -15.31 -16.18
N ILE A 82 -10.46 -15.25 -15.16
CA ILE A 82 -9.36 -14.27 -15.12
C ILE A 82 -8.33 -14.50 -16.22
N HIS A 83 -8.07 -15.76 -16.60
CA HIS A 83 -7.16 -16.06 -17.71
C HIS A 83 -7.71 -15.58 -19.06
N LEU A 84 -9.04 -15.59 -19.24
CA LEU A 84 -9.68 -15.09 -20.46
C LEU A 84 -9.57 -13.56 -20.64
N LEU A 85 -9.18 -12.80 -19.59
CA LEU A 85 -8.92 -11.36 -19.72
C LEU A 85 -7.75 -11.02 -20.66
N ASP A 86 -6.85 -11.97 -20.90
CA ASP A 86 -5.73 -11.80 -21.84
C ASP A 86 -6.02 -12.39 -23.23
N ASP A 87 -7.23 -12.94 -23.46
CA ASP A 87 -7.58 -13.58 -24.72
C ASP A 87 -8.00 -12.54 -25.77
N PRO A 88 -7.24 -12.39 -26.87
CA PRO A 88 -7.54 -11.41 -27.92
C PRO A 88 -8.58 -11.92 -28.93
N ALA A 89 -9.11 -13.14 -28.79
CA ALA A 89 -10.07 -13.69 -29.72
C ALA A 89 -11.37 -12.88 -29.74
N VAL A 90 -11.97 -12.80 -30.92
CA VAL A 90 -13.20 -12.06 -31.19
C VAL A 90 -14.14 -12.98 -31.97
N THR A 91 -15.40 -13.03 -31.56
CA THR A 91 -16.43 -13.79 -32.29
C THR A 91 -16.73 -13.13 -33.64
N PRO A 92 -17.33 -13.85 -34.62
CA PRO A 92 -17.76 -13.25 -35.89
C PRO A 92 -18.71 -12.07 -35.72
N ASP A 93 -19.45 -12.02 -34.61
CA ASP A 93 -20.39 -10.94 -34.25
C ASP A 93 -19.69 -9.72 -33.60
N GLY A 94 -18.35 -9.76 -33.47
CA GLY A 94 -17.56 -8.64 -32.94
C GLY A 94 -17.42 -8.59 -31.42
N VAL A 95 -17.77 -9.67 -30.70
CA VAL A 95 -17.64 -9.72 -29.23
C VAL A 95 -16.28 -10.29 -28.86
N ALA A 96 -15.48 -9.52 -28.12
CA ALA A 96 -14.17 -9.98 -27.66
C ALA A 96 -14.28 -10.85 -26.40
N VAL A 97 -13.45 -11.89 -26.31
CA VAL A 97 -13.43 -12.81 -25.16
C VAL A 97 -13.09 -12.08 -23.86
N TYR A 98 -12.11 -11.16 -23.90
CA TYR A 98 -11.74 -10.37 -22.72
C TYR A 98 -12.89 -9.48 -22.22
N GLU A 99 -13.73 -8.94 -23.11
CA GLU A 99 -14.88 -8.10 -22.73
C GLU A 99 -15.95 -8.93 -22.03
N ALA A 100 -16.27 -10.11 -22.57
CA ALA A 100 -17.19 -11.04 -21.93
C ALA A 100 -16.68 -11.48 -20.56
N ALA A 101 -15.39 -11.80 -20.44
CA ALA A 101 -14.77 -12.16 -19.16
C ALA A 101 -14.83 -11.00 -18.15
N GLN A 102 -14.54 -9.77 -18.59
CA GLN A 102 -14.62 -8.57 -17.77
C GLN A 102 -16.04 -8.32 -17.26
N GLN A 103 -17.06 -8.49 -18.11
CA GLN A 103 -18.47 -8.37 -17.73
C GLN A 103 -18.87 -9.42 -16.69
N VAL A 104 -18.49 -10.68 -16.88
CA VAL A 104 -18.77 -11.76 -15.90
C VAL A 104 -18.13 -11.45 -14.55
N ILE A 105 -16.87 -11.02 -14.52
CA ILE A 105 -16.19 -10.64 -13.28
C ILE A 105 -16.88 -9.44 -12.63
N TRP A 106 -17.22 -8.42 -13.41
CA TRP A 106 -17.93 -7.25 -12.92
C TRP A 106 -19.24 -7.63 -12.24
N SER A 107 -20.08 -8.42 -12.92
CA SER A 107 -21.33 -8.94 -12.35
C SER A 107 -21.07 -9.68 -11.04
N CYS A 108 -20.06 -10.54 -10.96
CA CYS A 108 -19.74 -11.24 -9.72
C CYS A 108 -19.36 -10.28 -8.57
N LEU A 109 -18.55 -9.26 -8.87
CA LEU A 109 -18.10 -8.28 -7.87
C LEU A 109 -19.24 -7.37 -7.38
N VAL A 110 -20.22 -7.10 -8.24
CA VAL A 110 -21.41 -6.32 -7.87
C VAL A 110 -22.40 -7.19 -7.08
N GLU A 111 -22.70 -8.39 -7.53
CA GLU A 111 -23.67 -9.30 -6.90
C GLU A 111 -23.24 -9.77 -5.52
N ASP A 112 -22.06 -10.39 -5.41
CA ASP A 112 -21.53 -10.87 -4.13
C ASP A 112 -19.99 -10.82 -4.14
N SER A 113 -19.47 -9.60 -3.96
CA SER A 113 -18.04 -9.36 -3.78
C SER A 113 -17.40 -10.24 -2.71
N ALA A 114 -18.09 -10.52 -1.61
CA ALA A 114 -17.51 -11.25 -0.49
C ALA A 114 -17.29 -12.72 -0.87
N LEU A 115 -18.30 -13.37 -1.45
CA LEU A 115 -18.21 -14.76 -1.90
C LEU A 115 -17.22 -14.90 -3.07
N PHE A 116 -17.25 -13.97 -4.04
CA PHE A 116 -16.33 -13.99 -5.17
C PHE A 116 -14.88 -13.82 -4.73
N LEU A 117 -14.59 -12.84 -3.87
CA LEU A 117 -13.24 -12.59 -3.39
C LEU A 117 -12.77 -13.70 -2.43
N ARG A 118 -13.66 -14.31 -1.64
CA ARG A 118 -13.34 -15.36 -0.66
C ARG A 118 -12.49 -16.49 -1.27
N PHE A 119 -12.75 -16.87 -2.52
CA PHE A 119 -11.94 -17.87 -3.22
C PHE A 119 -10.45 -17.51 -3.26
N PHE A 120 -10.12 -16.25 -3.60
CA PHE A 120 -8.73 -15.77 -3.62
C PHE A 120 -8.15 -15.68 -2.23
N LEU A 121 -8.93 -15.09 -1.33
CA LEU A 121 -8.50 -14.71 0.00
C LEU A 121 -8.19 -15.95 0.86
N GLU A 122 -9.03 -16.98 0.84
CA GLU A 122 -8.76 -18.25 1.54
C GLU A 122 -7.50 -18.95 1.02
N LYS A 123 -7.26 -18.93 -0.30
CA LYS A 123 -6.05 -19.52 -0.89
C LYS A 123 -4.80 -18.70 -0.59
N LEU A 124 -4.90 -17.37 -0.63
CA LEU A 124 -3.78 -16.46 -0.35
C LEU A 124 -3.16 -16.69 1.04
N THR A 125 -3.93 -17.20 1.99
CA THR A 125 -3.50 -17.48 3.36
C THR A 125 -3.12 -18.94 3.62
N ARG A 126 -3.37 -19.85 2.67
CA ARG A 126 -3.14 -21.29 2.83
C ARG A 126 -2.06 -21.83 1.89
N GLU A 127 -2.22 -21.60 0.58
CA GLU A 127 -1.40 -22.25 -0.46
C GLU A 127 -1.33 -21.41 -1.75
N ARG A 128 -0.26 -21.58 -2.53
CA ARG A 128 -0.06 -20.93 -3.85
C ARG A 128 -0.17 -19.40 -3.82
N GLN A 129 0.36 -18.78 -2.76
CA GLN A 129 0.24 -17.35 -2.52
C GLN A 129 0.67 -16.51 -3.74
N ASP A 130 1.82 -16.83 -4.35
CA ASP A 130 2.34 -16.13 -5.54
C ASP A 130 1.42 -16.18 -6.75
N VAL A 131 0.69 -17.29 -6.92
CA VAL A 131 -0.29 -17.43 -8.01
C VAL A 131 -1.50 -16.56 -7.71
N MET A 132 -1.99 -16.57 -6.47
CA MET A 132 -3.16 -15.76 -6.06
C MET A 132 -2.87 -14.26 -6.13
N VAL A 133 -1.69 -13.81 -5.68
CA VAL A 133 -1.25 -12.40 -5.81
C VAL A 133 -1.19 -11.98 -7.28
N ARG A 134 -0.64 -12.82 -8.16
CA ARG A 134 -0.57 -12.52 -9.60
C ARG A 134 -1.96 -12.41 -10.23
N LEU A 135 -2.88 -13.29 -9.88
CA LEU A 135 -4.25 -13.27 -10.39
C LEU A 135 -5.05 -12.07 -9.87
N LEU A 136 -4.91 -11.73 -8.58
CA LEU A 136 -5.51 -10.53 -8.01
C LEU A 136 -4.96 -9.27 -8.69
N ARG A 137 -3.64 -9.18 -8.90
CA ARG A 137 -3.05 -8.07 -9.66
C ARG A 137 -3.59 -7.99 -11.09
N ARG A 138 -3.76 -9.12 -11.77
CA ARG A 138 -4.39 -9.16 -13.10
C ARG A 138 -5.83 -8.64 -13.02
N LEU A 139 -6.64 -9.17 -12.10
CA LEU A 139 -8.04 -8.76 -11.92
C LEU A 139 -8.17 -7.24 -11.70
N VAL A 140 -7.41 -6.66 -10.77
CA VAL A 140 -7.52 -5.22 -10.46
C VAL A 140 -6.97 -4.36 -11.61
N ARG A 141 -6.00 -4.86 -12.40
CA ARG A 141 -5.52 -4.16 -13.61
C ARG A 141 -6.60 -4.02 -14.68
N PHE A 142 -7.42 -5.05 -14.88
CA PHE A 142 -8.51 -5.04 -15.88
C PHE A 142 -9.79 -4.36 -15.36
N ILE A 143 -9.91 -4.15 -14.05
CA ILE A 143 -11.03 -3.44 -13.42
C ILE A 143 -10.46 -2.27 -12.60
N PRO A 144 -9.98 -1.20 -13.27
CA PRO A 144 -9.28 -0.10 -12.60
C PRO A 144 -10.18 0.69 -11.64
N ARG A 145 -11.50 0.59 -11.78
CA ARG A 145 -12.49 1.14 -10.84
C ARG A 145 -13.37 0.02 -10.32
N LEU A 146 -12.97 -0.57 -9.20
CA LEU A 146 -13.72 -1.63 -8.55
C LEU A 146 -15.07 -1.10 -8.00
N PRO A 147 -16.12 -1.92 -7.97
CA PRO A 147 -17.32 -1.61 -7.20
C PRO A 147 -16.97 -1.30 -5.74
N SER A 148 -17.61 -0.29 -5.13
CA SER A 148 -17.24 0.21 -3.80
C SER A 148 -17.17 -0.88 -2.73
N GLN A 149 -18.13 -1.82 -2.74
CA GLN A 149 -18.16 -2.93 -1.78
C GLN A 149 -16.99 -3.91 -1.99
N ALA A 150 -16.70 -4.26 -3.25
CA ALA A 150 -15.55 -5.09 -3.60
C ALA A 150 -14.21 -4.43 -3.25
N ALA A 151 -14.08 -3.12 -3.52
CA ALA A 151 -12.90 -2.34 -3.17
C ALA A 151 -12.66 -2.33 -1.65
N PHE A 152 -13.70 -2.08 -0.86
CA PHE A 152 -13.62 -2.07 0.59
C PHE A 152 -13.29 -3.45 1.17
N ALA A 153 -13.92 -4.51 0.65
CA ALA A 153 -13.65 -5.89 1.05
C ALA A 153 -12.19 -6.29 0.77
N LEU A 154 -11.72 -6.03 -0.45
CA LEU A 154 -10.35 -6.34 -0.86
C LEU A 154 -9.32 -5.54 -0.06
N TYR A 155 -9.57 -4.24 0.15
CA TYR A 155 -8.72 -3.39 0.97
C TYR A 155 -8.58 -3.87 2.41
N ASN A 156 -9.71 -4.11 3.09
CA ASN A 156 -9.68 -4.58 4.47
C ASN A 156 -8.98 -5.92 4.59
N TYR A 157 -9.19 -6.82 3.64
CA TYR A 157 -8.48 -8.10 3.63
C TYR A 157 -6.98 -7.91 3.45
N MET A 158 -6.54 -7.10 2.48
CA MET A 158 -5.11 -6.87 2.24
C MET A 158 -4.43 -6.17 3.43
N VAL A 159 -5.10 -5.23 4.08
CA VAL A 159 -4.62 -4.65 5.36
C VAL A 159 -4.52 -5.73 6.43
N GLY A 160 -5.53 -6.59 6.56
CA GLY A 160 -5.52 -7.76 7.45
C GLY A 160 -4.35 -8.70 7.21
N TYR A 161 -4.05 -8.98 5.93
CA TYR A 161 -2.92 -9.80 5.50
C TYR A 161 -1.58 -9.16 5.88
N VAL A 162 -1.40 -7.85 5.70
CA VAL A 162 -0.21 -7.13 6.19
C VAL A 162 -0.12 -7.20 7.72
N MET A 163 -1.22 -6.95 8.43
CA MET A 163 -1.24 -7.02 9.91
C MET A 163 -0.80 -8.38 10.43
N PHE A 164 -1.18 -9.48 9.76
CA PHE A 164 -0.76 -10.83 10.13
C PHE A 164 0.78 -10.95 10.11
N TYR A 165 1.43 -10.59 9.00
CA TYR A 165 2.90 -10.71 8.87
C TYR A 165 3.70 -9.71 9.72
N VAL A 166 3.09 -8.58 10.10
CA VAL A 166 3.69 -7.62 11.04
C VAL A 166 3.65 -8.14 12.48
N ARG A 167 2.58 -8.82 12.87
CA ARG A 167 2.42 -9.40 14.22
C ARG A 167 3.19 -10.69 14.41
N SER A 168 3.26 -11.51 13.36
CA SER A 168 3.95 -12.81 13.33
C SER A 168 5.01 -12.81 12.23
N PRO A 169 6.12 -12.06 12.41
CA PRO A 169 7.19 -12.03 11.42
C PRO A 169 7.88 -13.40 11.35
N GLN A 170 8.08 -13.85 10.12
CA GLN A 170 8.69 -15.11 9.72
C GLN A 170 9.49 -14.88 8.44
N GLU A 171 10.21 -15.90 7.97
CA GLU A 171 10.82 -15.85 6.63
C GLU A 171 9.77 -15.50 5.56
N ALA A 172 10.19 -14.73 4.55
CA ALA A 172 9.34 -14.17 3.49
C ALA A 172 8.24 -13.17 3.92
N SER A 173 8.07 -12.83 5.22
CA SER A 173 7.07 -11.84 5.67
C SER A 173 7.11 -10.53 4.89
N GLN A 174 8.31 -10.00 4.61
CA GLN A 174 8.47 -8.75 3.85
C GLN A 174 7.99 -8.90 2.39
N GLU A 175 8.24 -10.03 1.75
CA GLU A 175 7.81 -10.30 0.37
C GLU A 175 6.28 -10.38 0.26
N HIS A 176 5.64 -10.96 1.28
CA HIS A 176 4.18 -10.99 1.40
C HIS A 176 3.61 -9.59 1.63
N ILE A 177 4.21 -8.78 2.51
CA ILE A 177 3.82 -7.38 2.72
C ILE A 177 3.96 -6.57 1.42
N ALA A 178 5.08 -6.74 0.70
CA ALA A 178 5.32 -6.06 -0.57
C ALA A 178 4.29 -6.45 -1.64
N SER A 179 3.95 -7.75 -1.70
CA SER A 179 2.92 -8.28 -2.57
C SER A 179 1.54 -7.69 -2.28
N ALA A 180 1.16 -7.56 -1.00
CA ALA A 180 -0.09 -6.94 -0.60
C ALA A 180 -0.12 -5.44 -0.94
N LEU A 181 0.97 -4.71 -0.69
CA LEU A 181 1.11 -3.32 -1.09
C LEU A 181 0.92 -3.13 -2.60
N SER A 182 1.48 -4.04 -3.41
CA SER A 182 1.34 -4.00 -4.88
C SER A 182 -0.12 -4.09 -5.38
N ILE A 183 -1.04 -4.58 -4.55
CA ILE A 183 -2.48 -4.60 -4.80
C ILE A 183 -3.15 -3.38 -4.14
N LEU A 184 -2.83 -3.08 -2.89
CA LEU A 184 -3.49 -2.02 -2.11
C LEU A 184 -3.53 -0.67 -2.83
N TRP A 185 -2.40 -0.21 -3.39
CA TRP A 185 -2.35 1.10 -4.05
C TRP A 185 -3.25 1.18 -5.30
N THR A 186 -3.54 0.05 -5.95
CA THR A 186 -4.47 -0.01 -7.11
C THR A 186 -5.94 -0.03 -6.69
N VAL A 187 -6.23 -0.50 -5.47
CA VAL A 187 -7.60 -0.62 -4.94
C VAL A 187 -8.06 0.70 -4.30
N VAL A 188 -7.16 1.41 -3.63
CA VAL A 188 -7.45 2.67 -2.91
C VAL A 188 -8.22 3.71 -3.74
N PRO A 189 -7.90 3.96 -5.02
CA PRO A 189 -8.65 4.90 -5.84
C PRO A 189 -10.14 4.58 -5.95
N SER A 190 -10.57 3.34 -5.70
CA SER A 190 -11.98 2.92 -5.73
C SER A 190 -12.72 3.10 -4.39
N ILE A 191 -12.05 3.46 -3.30
CA ILE A 191 -12.64 3.57 -1.95
C ILE A 191 -12.94 5.01 -1.56
N GLN A 192 -14.20 5.30 -1.23
CA GLN A 192 -14.63 6.64 -0.84
C GLN A 192 -14.22 7.02 0.58
N GLY A 193 -13.89 8.29 0.80
CA GLY A 193 -13.67 8.85 2.14
C GLY A 193 -12.33 8.53 2.80
N ILE A 194 -11.32 8.06 2.07
CA ILE A 194 -10.00 7.79 2.66
C ILE A 194 -9.25 9.09 2.97
N LEU A 195 -8.83 9.24 4.23
CA LEU A 195 -7.99 10.33 4.72
C LEU A 195 -6.74 9.78 5.41
N PHE A 196 -5.58 10.40 5.17
CA PHE A 196 -4.32 10.00 5.81
C PHE A 196 -4.39 10.04 7.35
N LYS A 197 -5.09 11.02 7.92
CA LYS A 197 -5.28 11.16 9.37
C LYS A 197 -5.91 9.90 9.96
N ASP A 198 -6.99 9.42 9.35
CA ASP A 198 -7.76 8.27 9.84
C ASP A 198 -6.96 6.97 9.63
N LEU A 199 -6.33 6.81 8.46
CA LEU A 199 -5.45 5.68 8.18
C LEU A 199 -4.31 5.58 9.18
N LYS A 200 -3.63 6.70 9.44
CA LYS A 200 -2.52 6.75 10.40
C LYS A 200 -2.99 6.35 11.79
N GLN A 201 -4.14 6.85 12.24
CA GLN A 201 -4.70 6.49 13.55
C GLN A 201 -5.01 4.99 13.64
N ILE A 202 -5.66 4.43 12.62
CA ILE A 202 -6.01 3.00 12.57
C ILE A 202 -4.74 2.14 12.57
N PHE A 203 -3.81 2.38 11.65
CA PHE A 203 -2.62 1.55 11.51
C PHE A 203 -1.66 1.65 12.69
N ARG A 204 -1.61 2.81 13.36
CA ARG A 204 -0.81 2.97 14.59
C ARG A 204 -1.37 2.13 15.74
N LYS A 205 -2.71 2.05 15.86
CA LYS A 205 -3.36 1.18 16.85
C LYS A 205 -2.99 -0.29 16.60
N GLU A 206 -2.90 -0.67 15.34
CA GLU A 206 -2.55 -2.03 14.89
C GLU A 206 -1.04 -2.28 14.76
N GLN A 207 -0.20 -1.29 15.06
CA GLN A 207 1.27 -1.33 14.95
C GLN A 207 1.79 -1.69 13.54
N CYS A 208 1.08 -1.30 12.49
CA CYS A 208 1.44 -1.59 11.09
C CYS A 208 1.62 -0.34 10.22
N ASP A 209 1.55 0.87 10.80
CA ASP A 209 1.69 2.14 10.09
C ASP A 209 3.01 2.26 9.34
N SER A 210 4.13 1.88 9.97
CA SER A 210 5.45 1.89 9.32
C SER A 210 5.57 0.92 8.14
N SER A 211 4.69 -0.07 8.03
CA SER A 211 4.65 -1.04 6.93
C SER A 211 3.78 -0.58 5.76
N LEU A 212 2.81 0.31 6.01
CA LEU A 212 1.80 0.72 5.02
C LEU A 212 1.92 2.17 4.55
N LEU A 213 2.45 3.06 5.39
CA LEU A 213 2.47 4.51 5.16
C LEU A 213 3.89 5.08 5.18
N VAL A 214 4.03 6.24 4.55
CA VAL A 214 5.20 7.10 4.65
C VAL A 214 4.88 8.24 5.61
N THR A 215 4.98 7.99 6.91
CA THR A 215 4.56 8.93 7.97
C THR A 215 5.54 8.94 9.14
N ALA A 216 5.59 10.06 9.88
CA ALA A 216 6.46 10.27 11.03
C ALA A 216 5.90 9.69 12.34
N ASN A 217 6.69 9.82 13.41
CA ASN A 217 6.32 9.55 14.81
C ASN A 217 6.22 8.08 15.20
N VAL A 218 6.95 7.20 14.51
CA VAL A 218 7.18 5.83 14.98
C VAL A 218 8.48 5.82 15.78
N PRO A 219 8.44 5.70 17.12
CA PRO A 219 9.65 5.69 17.93
C PRO A 219 10.50 4.47 17.57
N SER A 220 11.83 4.63 17.58
CA SER A 220 12.75 3.52 17.37
C SER A 220 12.78 2.57 18.57
N ALA A 221 13.18 1.32 18.35
CA ALA A 221 13.54 0.42 19.44
C ALA A 221 14.58 1.08 20.35
N LYS A 222 14.46 0.88 21.66
CA LYS A 222 15.42 1.46 22.64
C LYS A 222 16.72 0.67 22.73
N LYS A 223 16.66 -0.59 22.31
CA LYS A 223 17.70 -1.59 22.55
C LYS A 223 17.57 -2.74 21.55
N ILE A 224 18.71 -3.30 21.16
CA ILE A 224 18.80 -4.55 20.39
C ILE A 224 19.58 -5.59 21.19
N ILE A 225 19.21 -6.85 21.03
CA ILE A 225 19.91 -8.00 21.59
C ILE A 225 20.58 -8.75 20.44
N VAL A 226 21.86 -9.09 20.57
CA VAL A 226 22.59 -9.86 19.56
C VAL A 226 23.06 -11.17 20.16
N HIS A 227 22.76 -12.28 19.49
CA HIS A 227 23.23 -13.60 19.85
C HIS A 227 24.46 -13.98 19.01
N GLY A 228 25.39 -14.71 19.63
CA GLY A 228 26.63 -15.12 18.97
C GLY A 228 26.44 -16.21 17.90
N PRO A 229 27.53 -16.69 17.29
CA PRO A 229 27.51 -17.62 16.15
C PRO A 229 26.83 -18.98 16.40
N GLY A 230 26.67 -19.38 17.66
CA GLY A 230 25.91 -20.59 18.04
C GLY A 230 24.40 -20.39 18.13
N GLY A 231 23.90 -19.18 17.88
CA GLY A 231 22.48 -18.84 18.01
C GLY A 231 21.98 -18.83 19.46
N VAL A 232 20.66 -18.79 19.62
CA VAL A 232 20.01 -18.76 20.94
C VAL A 232 20.15 -20.10 21.67
N GLU A 233 20.24 -21.20 20.93
CA GLU A 233 20.30 -22.57 21.48
C GLU A 233 21.66 -22.94 22.07
N ALA A 234 22.73 -22.22 21.69
CA ALA A 234 24.07 -22.46 22.24
C ALA A 234 24.24 -22.02 23.70
N GLY A 235 23.21 -21.42 24.32
CA GLY A 235 23.23 -21.03 25.73
C GLY A 235 24.22 -19.93 26.09
N GLY A 236 24.82 -19.28 25.09
CA GLY A 236 25.74 -18.15 25.28
C GLY A 236 25.02 -16.89 25.77
N ILE A 237 25.72 -16.07 26.56
CA ILE A 237 25.19 -14.78 27.02
C ILE A 237 25.09 -13.84 25.82
N PRO A 238 23.91 -13.30 25.48
CA PRO A 238 23.77 -12.38 24.36
C PRO A 238 24.25 -10.97 24.74
N SER A 239 24.79 -10.24 23.76
CA SER A 239 25.15 -8.83 23.90
C SER A 239 23.94 -7.93 23.70
N GLN A 240 23.99 -6.73 24.29
CA GLN A 240 22.84 -5.86 24.47
C GLN A 240 23.23 -4.41 24.19
N PHE A 241 22.67 -3.82 23.13
CA PHE A 241 23.08 -2.51 22.62
C PHE A 241 21.97 -1.48 22.78
N PRO A 242 22.20 -0.32 23.42
CA PRO A 242 21.27 0.79 23.39
C PRO A 242 21.21 1.37 21.97
N ILE A 243 20.02 1.78 21.53
CA ILE A 243 19.82 2.37 20.21
C ILE A 243 19.57 3.87 20.34
N GLN A 244 20.38 4.64 19.61
CA GLN A 244 20.26 6.08 19.44
C GLN A 244 19.76 6.42 18.03
N GLU A 245 19.61 7.71 17.76
CA GLU A 245 19.08 8.22 16.49
C GLU A 245 19.95 7.89 15.28
N ASP A 246 21.26 7.82 15.47
CA ASP A 246 22.29 7.66 14.45
C ASP A 246 22.93 6.26 14.46
N THR A 247 22.45 5.35 15.32
CA THR A 247 23.00 4.00 15.43
C THR A 247 22.85 3.23 14.12
N GLN A 248 23.98 2.72 13.62
CA GLN A 248 24.06 1.91 12.40
C GLN A 248 24.38 0.45 12.73
N PHE A 249 24.04 -0.46 11.82
CA PHE A 249 24.34 -1.88 12.01
C PHE A 249 25.84 -2.19 12.04
N CYS A 250 26.69 -1.39 11.39
CA CYS A 250 28.15 -1.55 11.43
C CYS A 250 28.72 -1.38 12.83
N GLN A 251 28.17 -0.44 13.62
CA GLN A 251 28.57 -0.20 15.00
C GLN A 251 28.20 -1.40 15.87
N ILE A 252 26.96 -1.90 15.72
CA ILE A 252 26.49 -3.10 16.43
C ILE A 252 27.34 -4.33 16.05
N LEU A 253 27.66 -4.49 14.77
CA LEU A 253 28.44 -5.63 14.29
C LEU A 253 29.87 -5.58 14.86
N GLN A 254 30.54 -4.43 14.81
CA GLN A 254 31.88 -4.27 15.35
C GLN A 254 31.94 -4.62 16.84
N GLU A 255 31.06 -4.04 17.65
CA GLU A 255 31.04 -4.31 19.08
C GLU A 255 30.65 -5.78 19.39
N SER A 256 29.84 -6.41 18.54
CA SER A 256 29.51 -7.83 18.67
C SER A 256 30.70 -8.73 18.36
N LEU A 257 31.47 -8.43 17.31
CA LEU A 257 32.68 -9.17 16.95
C LEU A 257 33.70 -9.13 18.10
N ASP A 258 33.90 -7.96 18.70
CA ASP A 258 34.79 -7.76 19.84
C ASP A 258 34.28 -8.52 21.08
N PHE A 259 32.98 -8.42 21.38
CA PHE A 259 32.36 -9.10 22.52
C PHE A 259 32.45 -10.63 22.45
N PHE A 260 32.26 -11.20 21.27
CA PHE A 260 32.33 -12.66 21.07
C PHE A 260 33.75 -13.16 20.77
N GLY A 261 34.75 -12.27 20.74
CA GLY A 261 36.16 -12.64 20.54
C GLY A 261 36.47 -13.20 19.16
N ILE A 262 35.81 -12.70 18.11
CA ILE A 262 36.05 -13.14 16.74
C ILE A 262 37.39 -12.57 16.23
N PRO A 263 38.31 -13.38 15.69
CA PRO A 263 39.57 -12.89 15.14
C PRO A 263 39.34 -11.89 14.00
N GLU A 264 40.13 -10.81 13.94
CA GLU A 264 40.02 -9.76 12.91
C GLU A 264 40.05 -10.29 11.47
N ASN A 265 40.88 -11.32 11.23
CA ASN A 265 40.99 -11.97 9.91
C ASN A 265 39.67 -12.60 9.44
N ASP A 266 38.78 -12.91 10.37
CA ASP A 266 37.51 -13.59 10.12
C ASP A 266 36.31 -12.62 10.08
N HIS A 267 36.49 -11.34 10.45
CA HIS A 267 35.38 -10.37 10.55
C HIS A 267 34.56 -10.25 9.27
N ARG A 268 35.20 -10.36 8.10
CA ARG A 268 34.54 -10.30 6.78
C ARG A 268 33.52 -11.41 6.51
N PHE A 269 33.54 -12.48 7.31
CA PHE A 269 32.63 -13.61 7.19
C PHE A 269 31.43 -13.52 8.13
N TYR A 270 31.35 -12.49 8.98
CA TYR A 270 30.29 -12.37 9.97
C TYR A 270 29.33 -11.23 9.65
N PHE A 271 28.04 -11.55 9.72
CA PHE A 271 26.96 -10.62 9.37
C PHE A 271 25.84 -10.68 10.41
N LEU A 272 25.10 -9.58 10.54
CA LEU A 272 23.90 -9.52 11.38
C LEU A 272 22.67 -9.89 10.57
N VAL A 273 21.89 -10.85 11.08
CA VAL A 273 20.57 -11.19 10.54
C VAL A 273 19.48 -11.02 11.59
N ASP A 274 18.27 -10.65 11.18
CA ASP A 274 17.11 -10.65 12.07
C ASP A 274 16.76 -12.07 12.52
N HIS A 275 16.56 -12.28 13.82
CA HIS A 275 16.31 -13.60 14.39
C HIS A 275 15.05 -14.28 13.86
N LYS A 276 14.01 -13.52 13.49
CA LYS A 276 12.70 -14.11 13.13
C LYS A 276 12.56 -14.33 11.63
N THR A 277 13.13 -13.42 10.85
CA THR A 277 12.97 -13.35 9.40
C THR A 277 14.21 -13.82 8.64
N ASN A 278 15.33 -14.05 9.33
CA ASN A 278 16.64 -14.37 8.76
C ASN A 278 17.14 -13.36 7.72
N GLN A 279 16.63 -12.12 7.77
CA GLN A 279 17.04 -11.06 6.86
C GLN A 279 18.37 -10.45 7.28
N ILE A 280 19.33 -10.47 6.37
CA ILE A 280 20.62 -9.80 6.54
C ILE A 280 20.45 -8.28 6.55
N HIS A 281 21.15 -7.60 7.46
CA HIS A 281 21.18 -6.15 7.53
C HIS A 281 22.39 -5.59 6.82
N ASN A 282 22.20 -4.55 6.03
CA ASN A 282 23.30 -3.79 5.48
C ASN A 282 24.01 -3.03 6.62
N PRO A 283 25.33 -3.21 6.80
CA PRO A 283 26.08 -2.52 7.86
C PRO A 283 25.91 -1.00 7.85
N GLN A 284 25.72 -0.37 6.69
CA GLN A 284 25.60 1.09 6.57
C GLN A 284 24.19 1.61 6.90
N SER A 285 23.22 0.73 7.07
CA SER A 285 21.84 1.14 7.34
C SER A 285 21.63 1.54 8.81
N PHE A 286 20.74 2.50 9.03
CA PHE A 286 20.34 2.93 10.36
C PHE A 286 19.35 1.95 10.98
N VAL A 287 19.61 1.56 12.22
CA VAL A 287 18.78 0.61 12.98
C VAL A 287 17.34 1.09 13.10
N ARG A 288 17.15 2.40 13.25
CA ARG A 288 15.84 3.03 13.44
C ARG A 288 14.88 2.86 12.28
N ASP A 289 15.39 2.57 11.09
CA ASP A 289 14.57 2.39 9.88
C ASP A 289 13.92 1.01 9.81
N PHE A 290 14.38 0.06 10.62
CA PHE A 290 13.95 -1.34 10.61
C PHE A 290 13.24 -1.74 11.90
N TYR A 291 13.69 -1.20 13.03
CA TYR A 291 13.21 -1.61 14.35
C TYR A 291 12.55 -0.47 15.12
N PHE A 292 11.27 -0.68 15.39
CA PHE A 292 10.38 0.27 16.06
C PHE A 292 10.08 -0.16 17.50
N PHE A 293 9.74 0.80 18.35
CA PHE A 293 9.47 0.58 19.75
C PHE A 293 8.28 -0.35 19.98
N LYS A 294 8.52 -1.43 20.74
CA LYS A 294 7.48 -2.31 21.30
C LYS A 294 7.69 -2.41 22.81
N ARG A 295 6.63 -2.24 23.61
CA ARG A 295 6.73 -2.13 25.08
C ARG A 295 7.35 -3.36 25.76
N SER A 296 7.12 -4.55 25.24
CA SER A 296 7.47 -5.81 25.91
C SER A 296 8.42 -6.70 25.10
N GLN A 297 8.97 -6.19 24.00
CA GLN A 297 9.79 -6.97 23.09
C GLN A 297 10.92 -6.11 22.55
N TYR A 298 12.15 -6.58 22.73
CA TYR A 298 13.32 -6.03 22.05
C TYR A 298 13.58 -6.83 20.76
N PRO A 299 13.94 -6.15 19.66
CA PRO A 299 14.45 -6.84 18.48
C PRO A 299 15.68 -7.66 18.82
N GLN A 300 15.81 -8.80 18.15
CA GLN A 300 16.91 -9.74 18.34
C GLN A 300 17.57 -10.02 17.01
N LEU A 301 18.89 -9.98 16.99
CA LEU A 301 19.72 -10.32 15.84
C LEU A 301 20.56 -11.55 16.15
N LEU A 302 20.94 -12.26 15.10
CA LEU A 302 21.94 -13.32 15.15
C LEU A 302 23.18 -12.83 14.40
N MET A 303 24.35 -13.00 15.01
CA MET A 303 25.62 -12.86 14.30
C MET A 303 25.98 -14.21 13.71
N ILE A 304 25.98 -14.33 12.39
CA ILE A 304 26.18 -15.61 11.69
C ILE A 304 27.42 -15.57 10.81
N TYR A 305 28.06 -16.73 10.64
CA TYR A 305 29.07 -16.94 9.62
C TYR A 305 28.41 -17.11 8.25
N MET A 306 28.90 -16.40 7.23
CA MET A 306 28.45 -16.51 5.85
C MET A 306 29.59 -16.15 4.89
N GLU A 307 29.72 -16.91 3.80
CA GLU A 307 30.67 -16.57 2.73
C GLU A 307 30.36 -15.20 2.13
N PRO A 308 31.36 -14.33 1.86
CA PRO A 308 31.11 -12.96 1.41
C PRO A 308 30.28 -12.88 0.12
N ASP A 309 30.47 -13.81 -0.81
CA ASP A 309 29.66 -13.87 -2.04
C ASP A 309 28.19 -14.23 -1.75
N ALA A 310 27.95 -15.12 -0.79
CA ALA A 310 26.59 -15.46 -0.36
C ALA A 310 25.93 -14.29 0.36
N ALA A 311 26.68 -13.61 1.25
CA ALA A 311 26.23 -12.41 1.96
C ALA A 311 25.91 -11.27 0.99
N TYR A 312 26.75 -11.06 -0.02
CA TYR A 312 26.53 -10.07 -1.07
C TYR A 312 25.23 -10.34 -1.85
N ASN A 313 24.99 -11.59 -2.24
CA ASN A 313 23.74 -11.98 -2.89
C ASN A 313 22.50 -11.84 -1.96
N ALA A 314 22.66 -12.14 -0.67
CA ALA A 314 21.60 -11.95 0.32
C ALA A 314 21.27 -10.47 0.52
N LEU A 315 22.28 -9.60 0.57
CA LEU A 315 22.12 -8.15 0.64
C LEU A 315 21.40 -7.59 -0.59
N GLN A 316 21.72 -8.09 -1.79
CA GLN A 316 20.98 -7.70 -3.01
C GLN A 316 19.51 -8.09 -2.96
N ARG A 317 19.19 -9.31 -2.51
CA ARG A 317 17.79 -9.76 -2.33
C ARG A 317 17.07 -8.89 -1.30
N GLN A 318 17.71 -8.61 -0.17
CA GLN A 318 17.13 -7.76 0.86
C GLN A 318 16.88 -6.33 0.34
N ALA A 319 17.86 -5.73 -0.33
CA ALA A 319 17.73 -4.40 -0.91
C ALA A 319 16.60 -4.33 -1.94
N PHE A 320 16.46 -5.37 -2.77
CA PHE A 320 15.35 -5.49 -3.73
C PHE A 320 14.00 -5.50 -3.00
N THR A 321 13.79 -6.41 -2.05
CA THR A 321 12.54 -6.54 -1.31
C THR A 321 12.20 -5.26 -0.56
N GLN A 322 13.18 -4.65 0.11
CA GLN A 322 12.98 -3.39 0.84
C GLN A 322 12.58 -2.25 -0.10
N LYS A 323 13.26 -2.10 -1.25
CA LYS A 323 12.93 -1.07 -2.23
C LYS A 323 11.53 -1.28 -2.81
N PHE A 324 11.11 -2.52 -3.03
CA PHE A 324 9.78 -2.85 -3.54
C PHE A 324 8.67 -2.46 -2.53
N ILE A 325 8.91 -2.68 -1.24
CA ILE A 325 8.00 -2.22 -0.17
C ILE A 325 7.92 -0.70 -0.13
N GLU A 326 9.05 0.00 -0.17
CA GLU A 326 9.06 1.46 -0.14
C GLU A 326 8.34 2.05 -1.37
N ILE A 327 8.53 1.47 -2.57
CA ILE A 327 7.73 1.80 -3.76
C ILE A 327 6.22 1.64 -3.48
N GLY A 328 5.82 0.52 -2.87
CA GLY A 328 4.43 0.26 -2.50
C GLY A 328 3.84 1.33 -1.58
N LYS A 329 4.61 1.79 -0.58
CA LYS A 329 4.19 2.88 0.33
C LYS A 329 4.07 4.23 -0.39
N VAL A 330 5.00 4.54 -1.29
CA VAL A 330 4.96 5.78 -2.09
C VAL A 330 3.78 5.77 -3.04
N LEU A 331 3.54 4.66 -3.73
CA LEU A 331 2.36 4.44 -4.58
C LEU A 331 1.06 4.54 -3.77
N MET A 332 1.03 3.99 -2.56
CA MET A 332 -0.10 4.11 -1.65
C MET A 332 -0.40 5.59 -1.35
N ALA A 333 0.61 6.36 -0.93
CA ALA A 333 0.46 7.79 -0.67
C ALA A 333 0.00 8.55 -1.93
N TRP A 334 0.62 8.27 -3.08
CA TRP A 334 0.27 8.89 -4.36
C TRP A 334 -1.16 8.56 -4.79
N SER A 335 -1.61 7.32 -4.63
CA SER A 335 -2.98 6.87 -4.96
C SER A 335 -4.05 7.58 -4.13
N ILE A 336 -3.76 7.87 -2.86
CA ILE A 336 -4.65 8.65 -1.97
C ILE A 336 -4.75 10.11 -2.45
N LEU A 337 -3.69 10.67 -3.03
CA LEU A 337 -3.63 12.02 -3.58
C LEU A 337 -4.21 12.17 -4.99
N GLN A 338 -4.47 11.06 -5.70
CA GLN A 338 -4.98 11.11 -7.07
C GLN A 338 -6.41 11.64 -7.17
N ARG A 339 -7.24 11.41 -6.16
CA ARG A 339 -8.60 11.94 -6.18
C ARG A 339 -8.60 13.44 -5.97
N SER A 340 -9.41 14.17 -6.75
CA SER A 340 -9.47 15.64 -6.70
C SER A 340 -10.18 16.21 -5.48
N ASP A 341 -10.93 15.39 -4.74
CA ASP A 341 -11.60 15.80 -3.50
C ASP A 341 -10.59 15.97 -2.37
N GLN A 342 -10.68 17.07 -1.61
CA GLN A 342 -9.86 17.30 -0.42
C GLN A 342 -8.34 17.16 -0.63
N VAL A 343 -7.84 17.33 -1.87
CA VAL A 343 -6.41 17.18 -2.21
C VAL A 343 -5.55 18.05 -1.32
N ALA A 344 -5.89 19.33 -1.18
CA ALA A 344 -5.13 20.27 -0.35
C ALA A 344 -4.99 19.74 1.09
N GLN A 345 -6.08 19.31 1.72
CA GLN A 345 -6.07 18.74 3.07
C GLN A 345 -5.18 17.51 3.17
N ARG A 346 -5.30 16.57 2.21
CA ARG A 346 -4.48 15.35 2.18
C ARG A 346 -3.00 15.66 1.99
N VAL A 347 -2.68 16.61 1.12
CA VAL A 347 -1.31 17.05 0.85
C VAL A 347 -0.70 17.76 2.05
N PHE A 348 -1.41 18.70 2.69
CA PHE A 348 -0.89 19.40 3.87
C PHE A 348 -0.60 18.44 5.03
N PHE A 349 -1.47 17.45 5.24
CA PHE A 349 -1.21 16.40 6.22
C PHE A 349 0.06 15.61 5.88
N LEU A 350 0.20 15.14 4.63
CA LEU A 350 1.36 14.37 4.22
C LEU A 350 2.65 15.21 4.26
N HIS A 351 2.57 16.50 3.92
CA HIS A 351 3.69 17.43 4.03
C HIS A 351 4.18 17.54 5.48
N GLU A 352 3.28 17.80 6.43
CA GLU A 352 3.61 17.87 7.85
C GLU A 352 4.26 16.56 8.35
N GLU A 353 3.74 15.43 7.90
CA GLU A 353 4.26 14.11 8.23
C GLU A 353 5.66 13.85 7.66
N LEU A 354 5.93 14.26 6.42
CA LEU A 354 7.25 14.11 5.80
C LEU A 354 8.29 15.04 6.43
N THR A 355 7.94 16.29 6.72
CA THR A 355 8.85 17.24 7.38
C THR A 355 9.29 16.75 8.77
N LYS A 356 8.41 16.04 9.49
CA LYS A 356 8.70 15.47 10.81
C LYS A 356 9.40 14.11 10.76
N LEU A 357 9.54 13.50 9.58
CA LEU A 357 10.11 12.17 9.43
C LEU A 357 11.65 12.28 9.39
N PRO A 358 12.39 11.75 10.37
CA PRO A 358 13.86 11.90 10.42
C PRO A 358 14.59 11.28 9.22
N SER A 359 13.96 10.32 8.56
CA SER A 359 14.49 9.67 7.38
C SER A 359 14.15 10.40 6.08
N PHE A 360 13.37 11.48 6.08
CA PHE A 360 13.07 12.27 4.89
C PHE A 360 14.00 13.50 4.80
N PRO A 361 14.60 13.80 3.62
CA PRO A 361 14.51 13.10 2.34
C PRO A 361 15.51 11.95 2.16
N ARG A 362 16.33 11.62 3.17
CA ARG A 362 17.40 10.59 3.08
C ARG A 362 16.93 9.29 2.43
N LYS A 363 15.85 8.68 2.94
CA LYS A 363 15.33 7.39 2.48
C LYS A 363 14.73 7.46 1.07
N ALA A 364 14.18 8.61 0.69
CA ALA A 364 13.72 8.85 -0.69
C ALA A 364 14.88 8.79 -1.70
N LEU A 365 16.08 9.20 -1.26
CA LEU A 365 17.29 9.30 -2.06
C LEU A 365 18.30 8.18 -1.81
N GLU A 366 18.04 7.28 -0.86
CA GLU A 366 18.97 6.22 -0.45
C GLU A 366 19.27 5.29 -1.63
N ALA A 367 20.54 5.22 -2.02
CA ALA A 367 21.05 4.45 -3.14
C ALA A 367 22.29 3.67 -2.70
N ASP A 368 22.27 2.36 -2.86
CA ASP A 368 23.41 1.50 -2.57
C ASP A 368 24.10 1.10 -3.88
N PHE A 369 25.02 1.96 -4.34
CA PHE A 369 25.76 1.74 -5.57
C PHE A 369 26.60 0.47 -5.56
N HIS A 370 27.00 0.00 -4.38
CA HIS A 370 27.80 -1.21 -4.26
C HIS A 370 26.99 -2.44 -4.66
N LEU A 371 25.67 -2.45 -4.41
CA LEU A 371 24.77 -3.53 -4.77
C LEU A 371 24.33 -3.54 -6.24
N TYR A 372 24.64 -2.51 -7.03
CA TYR A 372 24.19 -2.40 -8.43
C TYR A 372 25.02 -3.21 -9.44
N LYS A 373 26.20 -3.71 -9.04
CA LYS A 373 27.15 -4.37 -9.94
C LYS A 373 27.53 -5.75 -9.43
N GLY A 374 27.54 -6.76 -10.30
CA GLY A 374 27.83 -8.13 -9.88
C GLY A 374 26.68 -8.75 -9.10
N GLY A 375 26.95 -9.89 -8.45
CA GLY A 375 25.93 -10.71 -7.79
C GLY A 375 24.83 -11.21 -8.74
N ALA A 376 23.79 -11.80 -8.16
CA ALA A 376 22.68 -12.38 -8.91
C ALA A 376 21.63 -11.37 -9.37
N MET A 377 21.52 -10.21 -8.70
CA MET A 377 20.39 -9.27 -8.87
C MET A 377 20.81 -7.80 -9.05
N GLY A 378 22.07 -7.51 -9.36
CA GLY A 378 22.55 -6.12 -9.37
C GLY A 378 21.82 -5.20 -10.35
N LYS A 379 21.45 -5.71 -11.53
CA LYS A 379 20.68 -4.94 -12.53
C LYS A 379 19.24 -4.68 -12.07
N GLU A 380 18.62 -5.69 -11.47
CA GLU A 380 17.26 -5.66 -10.93
C GLU A 380 17.17 -4.66 -9.76
N VAL A 381 18.15 -4.67 -8.85
CA VAL A 381 18.25 -3.70 -7.76
C VAL A 381 18.42 -2.28 -8.30
N ARG A 382 19.28 -2.06 -9.31
CA ARG A 382 19.43 -0.74 -9.96
C ARG A 382 18.12 -0.27 -10.59
N GLY A 383 17.46 -1.13 -11.37
CA GLY A 383 16.20 -0.77 -12.05
C GLY A 383 15.08 -0.47 -11.06
N LEU A 384 15.00 -1.22 -9.97
CA LEU A 384 14.03 -0.97 -8.92
C LEU A 384 14.33 0.31 -8.15
N ASP A 385 15.61 0.63 -7.93
CA ASP A 385 16.01 1.89 -7.34
C ASP A 385 15.60 3.10 -8.19
N GLN A 386 15.79 3.01 -9.50
CA GLN A 386 15.33 4.02 -10.45
C GLN A 386 13.80 4.20 -10.39
N LEU A 387 13.04 3.11 -10.36
CA LEU A 387 11.57 3.16 -10.23
C LEU A 387 11.15 3.81 -8.90
N HIS A 388 11.84 3.51 -7.80
CA HIS A 388 11.58 4.13 -6.51
C HIS A 388 11.74 5.65 -6.57
N LYS A 389 12.83 6.15 -7.16
CA LYS A 389 13.06 7.60 -7.30
C LYS A 389 12.01 8.23 -8.20
N TYR A 390 11.65 7.53 -9.28
CA TYR A 390 10.62 7.98 -10.21
C TYR A 390 9.29 8.19 -9.49
N MET A 391 8.87 7.21 -8.68
CA MET A 391 7.63 7.30 -7.90
C MET A 391 7.68 8.42 -6.85
N TRP A 392 8.83 8.64 -6.22
CA TRP A 392 9.01 9.76 -5.30
C TRP A 392 8.85 11.11 -6.00
N VAL A 393 9.46 11.30 -7.17
CA VAL A 393 9.29 12.53 -7.96
C VAL A 393 7.83 12.74 -8.35
N GLN A 394 7.10 11.68 -8.73
CA GLN A 394 5.67 11.76 -9.00
C GLN A 394 4.86 12.18 -7.76
N LEU A 395 5.18 11.61 -6.58
CA LEU A 395 4.53 11.99 -5.33
C LEU A 395 4.78 13.46 -4.99
N ILE A 396 6.04 13.93 -5.05
CA ILE A 396 6.38 15.32 -4.74
C ILE A 396 5.73 16.28 -5.73
N THR A 397 5.72 15.95 -7.02
CA THR A 397 5.04 16.77 -8.04
C THR A 397 3.55 16.90 -7.73
N ARG A 398 2.90 15.78 -7.37
CA ARG A 398 1.47 15.80 -7.00
C ARG A 398 1.20 16.60 -5.73
N MET A 399 2.11 16.58 -4.76
CA MET A 399 2.03 17.43 -3.58
C MET A 399 2.17 18.91 -3.95
N PHE A 400 3.11 19.27 -4.81
CA PHE A 400 3.26 20.66 -5.28
C PHE A 400 2.01 21.18 -5.97
N GLU A 401 1.38 20.37 -6.83
CA GLU A 401 0.07 20.71 -7.43
C GLU A 401 -1.00 20.97 -6.37
N GLY A 402 -1.11 20.09 -5.36
CA GLY A 402 -2.12 20.21 -4.31
C GLY A 402 -1.89 21.37 -3.34
N MET A 403 -0.68 21.92 -3.29
CA MET A 403 -0.31 23.08 -2.49
C MET A 403 -0.36 24.41 -3.26
N ALA A 404 -0.49 24.37 -4.58
CA ALA A 404 -0.47 25.55 -5.43
C ALA A 404 -1.48 26.61 -4.94
N GLY A 405 -1.02 27.84 -4.74
CA GLY A 405 -1.85 28.97 -4.28
C GLY A 405 -2.16 29.01 -2.78
N ASN A 406 -1.89 27.95 -2.02
CA ASN A 406 -2.15 27.89 -0.57
C ASN A 406 -0.88 27.97 0.28
N LEU A 407 0.30 27.96 -0.36
CA LEU A 407 1.59 28.04 0.32
C LEU A 407 1.99 29.50 0.51
N THR A 408 1.82 30.04 1.72
CA THR A 408 2.21 31.42 2.03
C THR A 408 3.70 31.54 2.36
N TYR A 409 4.24 30.64 3.20
CA TYR A 409 5.67 30.56 3.51
C TYR A 409 6.02 29.15 3.99
N THR A 410 6.86 28.42 3.27
CA THR A 410 7.47 27.19 3.80
C THR A 410 8.98 27.28 3.64
N THR A 411 9.69 27.38 4.76
CA THR A 411 11.14 27.19 4.81
C THR A 411 11.54 25.80 4.31
N ASP A 412 10.63 24.84 4.38
CA ASP A 412 10.94 23.41 4.22
C ASP A 412 10.75 22.91 2.78
N ILE A 413 10.36 23.78 1.84
CA ILE A 413 10.18 23.41 0.42
C ILE A 413 11.48 22.81 -0.17
N HIS A 414 12.64 23.26 0.32
CA HIS A 414 13.94 22.74 -0.07
C HIS A 414 14.07 21.24 0.21
N LEU A 415 13.47 20.71 1.28
CA LEU A 415 13.48 19.26 1.58
C LEU A 415 12.80 18.46 0.46
N PHE A 416 11.70 18.98 -0.08
CA PHE A 416 10.95 18.35 -1.16
C PHE A 416 11.66 18.52 -2.52
N LEU A 417 12.22 19.71 -2.79
CA LEU A 417 13.05 19.93 -3.98
C LEU A 417 14.30 19.04 -3.98
N ASN A 418 14.89 18.77 -2.81
CA ASN A 418 16.02 17.85 -2.68
C ASN A 418 15.70 16.44 -3.17
N VAL A 419 14.45 15.98 -3.06
CA VAL A 419 14.02 14.69 -3.61
C VAL A 419 14.12 14.69 -5.14
N ILE A 420 13.66 15.77 -5.79
CA ILE A 420 13.74 15.94 -7.26
C ILE A 420 15.20 16.09 -7.69
N ASN A 421 15.96 16.95 -7.01
CA ASN A 421 17.38 17.17 -7.28
C ASN A 421 18.18 15.87 -7.15
N GLY A 422 17.98 15.14 -6.06
CA GLY A 422 18.68 13.88 -5.81
C GLY A 422 18.27 12.80 -6.81
N ALA A 423 16.99 12.67 -7.15
CA ALA A 423 16.54 11.72 -8.16
C ALA A 423 17.17 12.00 -9.54
N LEU A 424 17.24 13.28 -9.93
CA LEU A 424 17.92 13.70 -11.14
C LEU A 424 19.41 13.37 -11.09
N LEU A 425 20.11 13.71 -10.01
CA LEU A 425 21.55 13.45 -9.89
C LEU A 425 21.89 11.94 -9.91
N LEU A 426 21.07 11.12 -9.24
CA LEU A 426 21.30 9.68 -9.14
C LEU A 426 21.03 8.94 -10.46
N HIS A 427 20.06 9.41 -11.25
CA HIS A 427 19.54 8.70 -12.42
C HIS A 427 19.41 9.60 -13.67
N CYS A 428 20.31 10.58 -13.84
CA CYS A 428 20.29 11.54 -14.96
C CYS A 428 20.47 10.90 -16.34
N GLU A 429 21.09 9.71 -16.39
CA GLU A 429 21.30 8.94 -17.63
C GLU A 429 19.97 8.44 -18.23
N ASP A 430 18.91 8.33 -17.42
CA ASP A 430 17.60 7.89 -17.89
C ASP A 430 16.76 9.06 -18.43
N SER A 431 16.38 8.96 -19.69
CA SER A 431 15.61 10.00 -20.37
C SER A 431 14.21 10.24 -19.76
N SER A 432 13.58 9.20 -19.16
CA SER A 432 12.27 9.32 -18.54
C SER A 432 12.37 10.05 -17.20
N MET A 433 13.41 9.75 -16.41
CA MET A 433 13.74 10.47 -15.18
C MET A 433 14.05 11.93 -15.45
N LEU A 434 14.93 12.21 -16.44
CA LEU A 434 15.27 13.57 -16.84
C LEU A 434 14.01 14.35 -17.23
N ARG A 435 13.16 13.77 -18.10
CA ARG A 435 11.90 14.40 -18.52
C ARG A 435 10.97 14.68 -17.34
N LEU A 436 10.81 13.71 -16.43
CA LEU A 436 9.95 13.85 -15.27
C LEU A 436 10.45 14.96 -14.34
N CYS A 437 11.74 14.99 -14.02
CA CYS A 437 12.31 16.01 -13.13
C CYS A 437 12.21 17.40 -13.76
N MET A 438 12.50 17.55 -15.06
CA MET A 438 12.37 18.83 -15.77
C MET A 438 10.93 19.33 -15.78
N ALA A 439 9.95 18.46 -16.04
CA ALA A 439 8.54 18.81 -15.94
C ALA A 439 8.16 19.24 -14.51
N ALA A 440 8.65 18.52 -13.50
CA ALA A 440 8.42 18.87 -12.10
C ALA A 440 9.00 20.25 -11.73
N TYR A 441 10.20 20.60 -12.20
CA TYR A 441 10.78 21.93 -11.99
C TYR A 441 9.98 23.04 -12.66
N ILE A 442 9.58 22.85 -13.92
CA ILE A 442 8.77 23.84 -14.65
C ILE A 442 7.45 24.08 -13.92
N ASN A 443 6.77 23.01 -13.50
CA ASN A 443 5.52 23.10 -12.76
C ASN A 443 5.73 23.75 -11.39
N ALA A 444 6.77 23.38 -10.65
CA ALA A 444 7.09 23.99 -9.36
C ALA A 444 7.36 25.50 -9.50
N ALA A 445 8.16 25.92 -10.50
CA ALA A 445 8.42 27.32 -10.77
C ALA A 445 7.14 28.11 -11.12
N HIS A 446 6.20 27.47 -11.81
CA HIS A 446 4.89 28.05 -12.08
C HIS A 446 4.04 28.18 -10.80
N TYR A 447 3.90 27.11 -10.02
CA TYR A 447 3.06 27.09 -8.82
C TYR A 447 3.57 27.99 -7.70
N PHE A 448 4.89 28.13 -7.56
CA PHE A 448 5.54 28.88 -6.49
C PHE A 448 6.30 30.11 -7.02
N LYS A 449 5.82 30.72 -8.11
CA LYS A 449 6.46 31.88 -8.76
C LYS A 449 6.85 32.98 -7.78
N ASN A 450 5.96 33.33 -6.85
CA ASN A 450 6.20 34.38 -5.86
C ASN A 450 7.32 34.02 -4.86
N LEU A 451 7.44 32.73 -4.51
CA LEU A 451 8.46 32.24 -3.60
C LEU A 451 9.83 32.31 -4.25
N PHE A 452 9.96 31.73 -5.45
CA PHE A 452 11.22 31.70 -6.21
C PHE A 452 11.64 33.09 -6.72
N SER A 453 10.69 33.98 -7.03
CA SER A 453 11.04 35.35 -7.40
C SER A 453 11.63 36.17 -6.24
N THR A 454 11.33 35.78 -5.00
CA THR A 454 11.73 36.53 -3.81
C THR A 454 13.01 35.96 -3.18
N ASN A 455 13.15 34.63 -3.17
CA ASN A 455 14.22 33.96 -2.42
C ASN A 455 15.35 33.38 -3.31
N GLY A 456 15.22 33.44 -4.64
CA GLY A 456 16.08 32.69 -5.57
C GLY A 456 15.70 31.22 -5.59
#